data_AF-A0AAW5KM11-F1
#
_entry.id   AF-A0AAW5KM11-F1
#
_cell.length_a   1.000
_cell.length_b   1.000
_cell.length_c   1.000
_cell.angle_alpha   90.00
_cell.angle_beta   90.00
_cell.angle_gamma   90.00
#
_symmetry.space_group_name_H-M   'P 1'
#
loop_
_entity.id
_entity.type
_entity.pdbx_description
1 polymer ?
#
loop_
_entity_poly.entity_id
_entity_poly.type
_entity_poly.pdbx_seq_one_letter_code
_entity_poly.pdbx_strand_id
1 'polypeptide(L)'
;KQSGVDLALVTMKKESTIGKLADVVLVLPGTTKEENDRNADDFAQPMGSAFEQLAFLMFDGMVLNLMEETGETSEKMFGRHADFE
;
A
#
# COMPACT_ATOMS: atom_id res chain seq x y z
N LYS A 1 2.35 9.82 16.12
CA LYS A 1 1.51 10.92 16.66
C LYS A 1 2.23 11.82 17.66
N GLN A 2 2.90 11.29 18.69
CA GLN A 2 3.60 12.13 19.69
C GLN A 2 4.66 13.08 19.08
N SER A 3 5.28 12.70 17.96
CA SER A 3 6.23 13.54 17.22
C SER A 3 5.60 14.57 16.28
N GLY A 4 4.26 14.74 16.27
CA GLY A 4 3.57 15.75 15.46
C GLY A 4 3.52 15.49 13.95
N VAL A 5 3.78 14.26 13.50
CA VAL A 5 3.72 13.86 12.08
C VAL A 5 2.34 13.34 11.69
N ASP A 6 1.98 13.53 10.43
CA ASP A 6 0.83 12.89 9.80
C ASP A 6 1.10 11.41 9.55
N LEU A 7 0.08 10.58 9.76
CA LEU A 7 0.15 9.13 9.58
C LEU A 7 -0.77 8.69 8.45
N ALA A 8 -0.18 8.27 7.33
CA ALA A 8 -0.89 7.54 6.28
C ALA A 8 -0.79 6.03 6.51
N LEU A 9 -1.88 5.30 6.30
CA LEU A 9 -1.95 3.85 6.44
C LEU A 9 -2.51 3.20 5.19
N VAL A 10 -1.84 2.17 4.69
CA VAL A 10 -2.37 1.21 3.71
C VAL A 10 -2.76 -0.08 4.44
N THR A 11 -4.00 -0.51 4.31
CA THR A 11 -4.52 -1.67 5.06
C THR A 11 -5.69 -2.34 4.34
N MET A 12 -6.06 -3.55 4.74
CA MET A 12 -7.35 -4.16 4.40
C MET A 12 -8.42 -3.96 5.49
N LYS A 13 -8.02 -3.46 6.68
CA LYS A 13 -8.92 -3.31 7.84
C LYS A 13 -8.81 -1.93 8.46
N LYS A 14 -9.69 -1.04 8.01
CA LYS A 14 -9.74 0.36 8.44
C LYS A 14 -9.96 0.52 9.94
N GLU A 15 -10.75 -0.37 10.55
CA GLU A 15 -11.16 -0.30 11.96
C GLU A 15 -10.12 -0.88 12.93
N SER A 16 -8.95 -1.31 12.43
CA SER A 16 -7.84 -1.80 13.24
C SER A 16 -7.31 -0.74 14.21
N THR A 17 -6.56 -1.18 15.23
CA THR A 17 -5.96 -0.26 16.22
C THR A 17 -5.08 0.79 15.56
N ILE A 18 -4.32 0.43 14.52
CA ILE A 18 -3.49 1.37 13.76
C ILE A 18 -4.34 2.26 12.83
N GLY A 19 -5.42 1.73 12.25
CA GLY A 19 -6.34 2.51 11.42
C GLY A 19 -7.02 3.65 12.18
N LYS A 20 -7.32 3.46 13.48
CA LYS A 20 -7.85 4.53 14.35
C LYS A 20 -6.83 5.63 14.66
N LEU A 21 -5.54 5.37 14.48
CA LEU A 21 -4.47 6.35 14.74
C LEU A 21 -4.07 7.15 13.48
N ALA A 22 -4.43 6.65 12.30
CA ALA A 22 -4.05 7.22 11.01
C ALA A 22 -4.92 8.43 10.64
N ASP A 23 -4.30 9.41 10.00
CA ASP A 23 -4.96 10.60 9.44
C ASP A 23 -5.59 10.30 8.09
N VAL A 24 -4.92 9.45 7.30
CA VAL A 24 -5.39 9.01 5.99
C VAL A 24 -5.26 7.49 5.91
N VAL A 25 -6.32 6.83 5.44
CA VAL A 25 -6.35 5.38 5.28
C VAL A 25 -6.71 5.02 3.85
N LEU A 26 -5.77 4.36 3.15
CA LEU A 26 -6.01 3.67 1.88
C LEU A 26 -6.40 2.23 2.18
N VAL A 27 -7.64 1.87 1.88
CA VAL A 27 -8.16 0.52 2.09
C VAL A 27 -8.02 -0.28 0.80
N LEU A 28 -7.21 -1.34 0.83
CA LEU A 28 -7.11 -2.31 -0.25
C LEU A 28 -8.26 -3.32 -0.16
N PRO A 29 -8.82 -3.77 -1.30
CA PRO A 29 -9.87 -4.78 -1.30
C PRO A 29 -9.31 -6.13 -0.84
N GLY A 30 -10.07 -6.85 -0.02
CA GLY A 30 -9.74 -8.20 0.43
C GLY A 30 -10.07 -8.42 1.90
N THR A 31 -9.87 -9.66 2.36
CA THR A 31 -10.17 -10.08 3.73
C THR A 31 -8.89 -10.27 4.53
N THR A 32 -8.95 -9.96 5.82
CA THR A 32 -7.87 -10.28 6.74
C THR A 32 -7.88 -11.76 7.14
N LYS A 33 -6.75 -12.28 7.65
CA LYS A 33 -6.61 -13.68 8.09
C LYS A 33 -7.67 -14.13 9.11
N GLU A 34 -8.19 -13.19 9.92
CA GLU A 34 -9.14 -13.45 11.00
C GLU A 34 -10.61 -13.46 10.53
N GLU A 35 -10.86 -12.99 9.31
CA GLU A 35 -12.18 -12.99 8.70
C GLU A 35 -12.41 -14.36 8.04
N ASN A 36 -13.20 -15.20 8.74
CA ASN A 36 -13.54 -16.56 8.30
C ASN A 36 -14.76 -16.62 7.37
N ASP A 37 -15.46 -15.49 7.19
CA ASP A 37 -16.66 -15.41 6.34
C ASP A 37 -16.23 -15.18 4.89
N ARG A 38 -15.80 -16.25 4.22
CA ARG A 38 -15.34 -16.20 2.84
C ARG A 38 -16.52 -16.24 1.87
N ASN A 39 -16.69 -15.17 1.09
CA ASN A 39 -17.62 -15.11 -0.02
C ASN A 39 -16.99 -15.64 -1.31
N ALA A 40 -17.82 -16.01 -2.29
CA ALA A 40 -17.36 -16.50 -3.60
C ALA A 40 -16.54 -15.46 -4.39
N ASP A 41 -16.73 -14.16 -4.08
CA ASP A 41 -16.02 -13.04 -4.70
C ASP A 41 -14.69 -12.69 -3.99
N ASP A 42 -14.32 -13.42 -2.94
CA ASP A 42 -13.10 -13.15 -2.19
C ASP A 42 -11.85 -13.65 -2.93
N PHE A 43 -10.72 -13.01 -2.65
CA PHE A 43 -9.42 -13.39 -3.17
C PHE A 43 -9.07 -14.83 -2.78
N ALA A 44 -8.77 -15.66 -3.78
CA ALA A 44 -8.39 -17.06 -3.58
C ALA A 44 -6.98 -17.22 -2.99
N GLN A 45 -6.17 -16.17 -3.01
CA GLN A 45 -4.80 -16.18 -2.51
C GLN A 45 -4.75 -16.50 -1.00
N PRO A 46 -3.75 -17.27 -0.55
CA PRO A 46 -3.64 -17.64 0.85
C PRO A 46 -3.18 -16.47 1.72
N MET A 47 -3.73 -16.39 2.94
CA MET A 47 -3.25 -15.50 4.01
C MET A 47 -3.04 -14.05 3.53
N GLY A 48 -1.83 -13.48 3.71
CA GLY A 48 -1.49 -12.11 3.36
C GLY A 48 -1.07 -11.91 1.90
N SER A 49 -1.04 -12.95 1.06
CA SER A 49 -0.51 -12.82 -0.30
C SER A 49 -1.33 -11.87 -1.18
N ALA A 50 -2.65 -11.82 -1.00
CA ALA A 50 -3.48 -10.82 -1.69
C ALA A 50 -3.08 -9.39 -1.30
N PHE A 51 -2.80 -9.15 -0.01
CA PHE A 51 -2.36 -7.84 0.47
C PHE A 51 -1.01 -7.45 -0.12
N GLU A 52 -0.04 -8.34 -0.08
CA GLU A 52 1.31 -8.08 -0.60
C GLU A 52 1.28 -7.74 -2.08
N GLN A 53 0.55 -8.51 -2.89
CA GLN A 53 0.42 -8.29 -4.33
C GLN A 53 -0.29 -6.96 -4.65
N LEU A 54 -1.41 -6.68 -3.98
CA LEU A 54 -2.15 -5.44 -4.20
C LEU A 54 -1.34 -4.23 -3.72
N ALA A 55 -0.67 -4.31 -2.57
CA ALA A 55 0.17 -3.24 -2.06
C ALA A 55 1.33 -2.94 -3.04
N PHE A 56 1.97 -3.98 -3.59
CA PHE A 56 3.02 -3.82 -4.59
C PHE A 56 2.53 -3.05 -5.83
N LEU A 57 1.43 -3.50 -6.44
CA LEU A 57 0.85 -2.83 -7.61
C LEU A 57 0.37 -1.41 -7.31
N MET A 58 -0.22 -1.20 -6.13
CA MET A 58 -0.67 0.13 -5.70
C MET A 58 0.50 1.08 -5.53
N PHE A 59 1.61 0.65 -4.92
CA PHE A 59 2.78 1.49 -4.75
C PHE A 59 3.47 1.80 -6.08
N ASP A 60 3.58 0.85 -6.99
CA ASP A 60 4.07 1.11 -8.35
C ASP A 60 3.17 2.11 -9.09
N GLY A 61 1.85 1.97 -8.98
CA GLY A 61 0.89 2.92 -9.55
C GLY A 61 1.02 4.33 -8.94
N MET A 62 1.24 4.44 -7.63
CA MET A 62 1.51 5.72 -6.98
C MET A 62 2.82 6.34 -7.48
N VAL A 63 3.86 5.55 -7.70
CA VAL A 63 5.12 6.03 -8.29
C VAL A 63 4.89 6.55 -9.71
N LEU A 64 4.10 5.86 -10.54
CA LEU A 64 3.75 6.33 -11.88
C LEU A 64 3.00 7.68 -11.86
N ASN A 65 2.04 7.84 -10.95
CA ASN A 65 1.36 9.14 -10.79
C ASN A 65 2.32 10.22 -10.32
N LEU A 66 3.19 9.92 -9.34
CA LEU A 66 4.22 10.87 -8.90
C LEU A 66 5.20 11.22 -10.01
N MET A 67 5.54 10.29 -10.90
CA MET A 67 6.37 10.55 -12.07
C MET A 67 5.77 11.62 -12.97
N GLU A 68 4.48 11.45 -13.29
CA GLU A 68 3.73 12.41 -14.08
C GLU A 68 3.65 13.78 -13.38
N GLU A 69 3.26 13.81 -12.11
CA GLU A 69 3.09 15.05 -11.33
C GLU A 69 4.40 15.82 -11.12
N THR A 70 5.53 15.13 -10.98
CA THR A 70 6.84 15.73 -10.70
C THR A 70 7.71 15.93 -11.95
N GLY A 71 7.25 15.44 -13.12
CA GLY A 71 8.04 15.47 -14.37
C GLY A 71 9.31 14.60 -14.31
N GLU A 72 9.27 13.54 -13.51
CA GLU A 72 10.34 12.56 -13.39
C GLU A 72 10.26 11.54 -14.53
N THR A 73 11.43 11.02 -14.92
CA THR A 73 11.55 9.99 -15.96
C THR A 73 12.39 8.84 -15.44
N SER A 74 12.24 7.66 -16.03
CA SER A 74 13.06 6.49 -15.65
C SER A 74 14.56 6.78 -15.74
N GLU A 75 14.99 7.58 -16.71
CA GLU A 75 16.40 7.99 -16.87
C GLU A 75 16.87 8.89 -15.72
N LYS A 76 16.06 9.88 -15.32
CA LYS A 76 16.38 10.75 -14.16
C LYS A 76 16.44 9.94 -12.87
N MET A 77 15.54 8.97 -12.70
CA MET A 77 15.55 8.08 -11.53
C MET A 77 16.76 7.16 -11.53
N PHE A 78 17.13 6.61 -12.69
CA PHE A 78 18.29 5.75 -12.84
C PHE A 78 19.58 6.44 -12.38
N GLY A 79 19.73 7.74 -12.69
CA GLY A 79 20.86 8.53 -12.19
C GLY A 79 20.94 8.68 -10.66
N ARG A 80 19.89 8.31 -9.92
CA ARG A 80 19.83 8.28 -8.45
C ARG A 80 19.80 6.84 -7.89
N HIS A 81 19.82 5.82 -8.75
CA HIS A 81 19.90 4.44 -8.30
C HIS A 81 21.26 4.24 -7.62
N ALA A 82 21.24 3.71 -6.39
CA ALA A 82 22.47 3.38 -5.69
C ALA A 82 23.22 2.29 -6.47
N ASP A 83 24.54 2.48 -6.67
CA ASP A 83 25.40 1.63 -7.50
C ASP A 83 26.37 0.81 -6.61
N PHE A 84 25.79 -0.02 -5.74
CA PHE A 84 26.52 -0.87 -4.78
C PHE A 84 26.57 -2.35 -5.21
N GLU A 85 26.41 -2.62 -6.51
CA GLU A 85 26.55 -3.95 -7.12
C GLU A 85 27.97 -4.20 -7.68
#